data_AF-A0A285Q6C2-F1
#
_entry.id   AF-A0A285Q6C2-F1
#
_cell.length_a   1.000
_cell.length_b   1.000
_cell.length_c   1.000
_cell.angle_alpha   90.00
_cell.angle_beta   90.00
_cell.angle_gamma   90.00
#
_symmetry.space_group_name_H-M   'P 1'
#
loop_
_entity.id
_entity.type
_entity.pdbx_description
1 polymer ?
#
loop_
_entity_poly.entity_id
_entity_poly.type
_entity_poly.pdbx_seq_one_letter_code
_entity_poly.pdbx_strand_id
1 'polypeptide(L)'
;MSEAKKRKVHTSEFKGKVGLEAVRGVKTINEIGQEYGVHPVQVGQWKKAIQEQAKTLFEGKRGPKPLADHREPERLYSEIGKLKVELDWLKKKSGISQS
;
A
#
# COMPACT_ATOMS: atom_id res chain seq x y z
N MET A 1 -5.75 -0.11 36.50
CA MET A 1 -5.10 -0.84 35.39
C MET A 1 -6.08 -0.84 34.23
N SER A 2 -5.93 0.05 33.23
CA SER A 2 -6.79 0.04 32.04
C SER A 2 -6.34 -1.07 31.11
N GLU A 3 -7.17 -2.11 30.94
CA GLU A 3 -6.95 -3.11 29.90
C GLU A 3 -6.82 -2.42 28.54
N ALA A 4 -5.68 -2.60 27.88
CA ALA A 4 -5.46 -2.14 26.52
C ALA A 4 -6.41 -2.92 25.59
N LYS A 5 -7.60 -2.36 25.34
CA LYS A 5 -8.62 -2.93 24.46
C LYS A 5 -7.98 -3.25 23.11
N LYS A 6 -7.81 -4.53 22.81
CA LYS A 6 -7.18 -5.05 21.59
C LYS A 6 -7.87 -4.40 20.37
N ARG A 7 -7.09 -3.70 19.55
CA ARG A 7 -7.61 -2.94 18.40
C ARG A 7 -8.27 -3.93 17.43
N LYS A 8 -9.58 -3.81 17.22
CA LYS A 8 -10.31 -4.68 16.29
C LYS A 8 -9.88 -4.34 14.86
N VAL A 9 -9.26 -5.28 14.16
CA VAL A 9 -8.81 -5.09 12.78
C VAL A 9 -9.90 -5.61 11.85
N HIS A 10 -10.42 -4.75 10.99
CA HIS A 10 -11.40 -5.11 9.97
C HIS A 10 -10.69 -5.49 8.65
N THR A 11 -11.23 -6.48 7.95
CA THR A 11 -10.74 -6.89 6.62
C THR A 11 -10.96 -5.78 5.58
N SER A 12 -10.17 -5.77 4.51
CA SER A 12 -10.30 -4.81 3.40
C SER A 12 -11.70 -4.85 2.77
N GLU A 13 -12.21 -6.07 2.52
CA GLU A 13 -13.56 -6.30 2.01
C GLU A 13 -14.64 -5.68 2.90
N PHE A 14 -14.55 -5.89 4.21
CA PHE A 14 -15.52 -5.36 5.16
C PHE A 14 -15.51 -3.83 5.19
N LYS A 15 -14.32 -3.21 5.23
CA LYS A 15 -14.17 -1.75 5.16
C LYS A 15 -14.78 -1.19 3.87
N GLY A 16 -14.54 -1.86 2.74
CA GLY A 16 -15.10 -1.51 1.44
C GLY A 16 -16.63 -1.56 1.45
N LYS A 17 -17.22 -2.66 1.93
CA LYS A 17 -18.68 -2.83 2.02
C LYS A 17 -19.34 -1.73 2.85
N VAL A 18 -18.85 -1.51 4.07
CA VAL A 18 -19.40 -0.51 5.01
C VAL A 18 -19.20 0.91 4.48
N GLY A 19 -18.01 1.20 3.94
CA GLY A 19 -17.72 2.50 3.34
C GLY A 19 -18.60 2.80 2.12
N LEU A 20 -18.84 1.82 1.24
CA LEU A 20 -19.72 1.96 0.08
C LEU A 20 -21.18 2.22 0.49
N GLU A 21 -21.67 1.53 1.53
CA GLU A 21 -23.00 1.78 2.07
C GLU A 21 -23.14 3.23 2.57
N ALA A 22 -22.09 3.74 3.23
CA ALA A 22 -22.03 5.13 3.68
C ALA A 22 -21.90 6.15 2.53
N VAL A 23 -21.33 5.75 1.39
CA VAL A 23 -21.32 6.56 0.15
C VAL A 23 -22.70 6.60 -0.50
N ARG A 24 -23.44 5.48 -0.52
CA ARG A 24 -24.81 5.41 -1.06
C ARG A 24 -25.77 6.36 -0.36
N GLY A 25 -25.60 6.56 0.95
CA GLY A 25 -26.34 7.58 1.71
C GLY A 25 -27.80 7.20 2.02
N VAL A 26 -28.20 5.94 1.82
CA VAL A 26 -29.53 5.43 2.18
C VAL A 26 -29.73 5.40 3.70
N LYS A 27 -28.66 5.05 4.43
CA LYS A 27 -28.60 5.04 5.89
C LYS A 27 -27.60 6.09 6.36
N THR A 28 -27.86 6.67 7.52
CA THR A 28 -26.92 7.57 8.18
C THR A 28 -25.67 6.81 8.66
N ILE A 29 -24.58 7.53 8.86
CA ILE A 29 -23.33 6.97 9.39
C ILE A 29 -23.54 6.31 10.77
N ASN A 30 -24.46 6.85 11.57
CA ASN A 30 -24.78 6.30 12.89
C ASN A 30 -25.52 4.96 12.78
N GLU A 31 -26.53 4.87 11.91
CA GLU A 31 -27.27 3.63 11.68
C GLU A 31 -26.37 2.53 11.12
N ILE A 32 -25.52 2.87 10.14
CA ILE A 32 -24.52 1.93 9.60
C ILE A 32 -23.56 1.48 10.70
N GLY A 33 -23.12 2.40 11.56
CA GLY A 33 -22.26 2.06 12.68
C GLY A 33 -22.93 1.06 13.64
N GLN A 34 -24.21 1.24 13.95
CA GLN A 34 -24.98 0.32 14.79
C GLN A 34 -25.16 -1.05 14.12
N GLU A 35 -25.58 -1.07 12.85
CA GLU A 35 -25.86 -2.29 12.10
C GLU A 35 -24.63 -3.19 11.94
N TYR A 36 -23.47 -2.59 11.66
CA TYR A 36 -22.23 -3.32 11.42
C TYR A 36 -21.35 -3.43 12.68
N GLY A 37 -21.77 -2.88 13.82
CA GLY A 37 -20.99 -2.85 15.06
C GLY A 37 -19.67 -2.07 14.92
N VAL A 38 -19.67 -1.02 14.11
CA VAL A 38 -18.51 -0.17 13.80
C VAL A 38 -18.74 1.22 14.38
N HIS A 39 -17.68 1.83 14.93
CA HIS A 39 -17.80 3.19 15.42
C HIS A 39 -18.11 4.19 14.26
N PRO A 40 -19.08 5.11 14.40
CA PRO A 40 -19.48 6.05 13.34
C PRO A 40 -18.31 6.81 12.69
N VAL A 41 -17.31 7.19 13.49
CA VAL A 41 -16.09 7.84 12.99
C VAL A 41 -15.31 6.96 11.99
N GLN A 42 -15.22 5.65 12.22
CA GLN A 42 -14.53 4.74 11.29
C GLN A 42 -15.31 4.59 9.98
N VAL A 43 -16.64 4.52 10.06
CA VAL A 43 -17.51 4.52 8.87
C VAL A 43 -17.29 5.78 8.03
N GLY A 44 -17.24 6.95 8.68
CA GLY A 44 -16.93 8.22 8.02
C GLY A 44 -15.53 8.24 7.39
N GLN A 45 -14.52 7.69 8.06
CA GLN A 45 -13.17 7.55 7.52
C GLN A 45 -13.13 6.68 6.26
N TRP A 46 -13.83 5.54 6.25
CA TRP A 46 -13.87 4.66 5.08
C TRP A 46 -14.65 5.28 3.92
N LYS A 47 -15.75 5.99 4.19
CA LYS A 47 -16.47 6.78 3.19
C LYS A 47 -15.53 7.78 2.50
N LYS A 48 -14.78 8.56 3.29
CA LYS A 48 -13.83 9.55 2.79
C LYS A 48 -12.71 8.90 1.97
N ALA A 49 -12.11 7.81 2.49
CA ALA A 49 -11.06 7.09 1.79
C ALA A 49 -11.52 6.58 0.41
N ILE A 50 -12.75 6.05 0.31
CA ILE A 50 -13.33 5.62 -0.97
C ILE A 50 -13.49 6.80 -1.93
N GLN A 51 -13.99 7.95 -1.46
CA GLN A 51 -14.18 9.13 -2.32
C GLN A 51 -12.85 9.69 -2.83
N GLU A 52 -11.81 9.71 -1.99
CA GLU A 52 -10.47 10.18 -2.36
C GLU A 52 -9.80 9.22 -3.35
N GLN A 53 -9.86 7.91 -3.09
CA GLN A 53 -9.25 6.89 -3.94
C GLN A 53 -10.08 6.55 -5.17
N ALA A 54 -11.36 6.91 -5.23
CA ALA A 54 -12.19 6.64 -6.41
C ALA A 54 -11.62 7.29 -7.67
N LYS A 55 -10.93 8.44 -7.56
CA LYS A 55 -10.30 9.12 -8.69
C LYS A 55 -9.21 8.25 -9.33
N THR A 56 -8.42 7.55 -8.52
CA THR A 56 -7.31 6.73 -9.02
C THR A 56 -7.77 5.55 -9.87
N LEU A 57 -9.01 5.08 -9.66
CA LEU A 57 -9.64 4.05 -10.50
C LEU A 57 -9.82 4.52 -11.95
N PHE A 58 -9.96 5.83 -12.17
CA PHE A 58 -10.15 6.43 -13.49
C PHE A 58 -8.89 7.13 -14.03
N GLU A 59 -7.88 7.38 -13.19
CA GLU A 59 -6.56 7.91 -13.59
C GLU A 59 -5.69 6.87 -14.30
N GLY A 60 -6.07 5.58 -14.25
CA GLY A 60 -5.42 4.54 -15.02
C GLY A 60 -5.53 4.79 -16.52
N LYS A 61 -4.40 4.97 -17.21
CA LYS A 61 -4.31 4.86 -18.67
C LYS A 61 -4.99 3.55 -19.08
N ARG A 62 -6.09 3.61 -19.82
CA ARG A 62 -6.70 2.44 -20.46
C ARG A 62 -5.61 1.73 -21.28
N GLY A 63 -5.14 0.58 -20.80
CA GLY A 63 -4.05 -0.17 -21.42
C GLY A 63 -3.35 -1.09 -20.42
N PRO A 64 -2.54 -2.05 -20.90
CA PRO A 64 -1.75 -2.92 -20.04
C PRO A 64 -0.94 -2.06 -19.06
N LYS A 65 -0.87 -2.47 -17.79
CA LYS A 65 0.11 -1.92 -16.84
C LYS A 65 1.44 -1.80 -17.57
N PRO A 66 2.12 -0.64 -17.59
CA PRO A 66 3.50 -0.60 -18.01
C PRO A 66 4.22 -1.70 -17.23
N LEU A 67 4.91 -2.58 -17.94
CA LEU A 67 5.81 -3.61 -17.40
C LEU A 67 6.99 -2.95 -16.66
N ALA A 68 6.72 -1.99 -15.78
CA ALA A 68 7.70 -1.26 -15.00
C ALA A 68 8.26 -2.14 -13.87
N ASP A 69 7.57 -3.22 -13.51
CA ASP A 69 7.96 -4.06 -12.36
C ASP A 69 8.91 -5.22 -12.72
N HIS A 70 9.08 -5.52 -14.02
CA HIS A 70 9.99 -6.58 -14.47
C HIS A 70 11.33 -6.06 -15.01
N ARG A 71 11.46 -4.74 -15.25
CA ARG A 71 12.72 -4.12 -15.72
C ARG A 71 13.64 -3.67 -14.58
N GLU A 72 13.08 -3.46 -13.40
CA GLU A 72 13.82 -3.10 -12.19
C GLU A 72 14.80 -4.20 -11.75
N PRO A 73 14.42 -5.49 -11.61
CA PRO A 73 15.34 -6.49 -11.08
C PRO A 73 16.55 -6.74 -12.00
N GLU A 74 16.36 -6.86 -13.32
CA GLU A 74 17.49 -7.06 -14.25
C GLU A 74 18.46 -5.86 -14.26
N ARG A 75 17.93 -4.64 -14.18
CA ARG A 75 18.75 -3.44 -14.09
C ARG A 75 19.53 -3.40 -12.77
N LEU A 76 18.87 -3.70 -11.65
CA LEU A 76 19.50 -3.76 -10.32
C LEU A 76 20.58 -4.85 -10.26
N TYR A 77 20.32 -6.05 -10.79
CA TYR A 77 21.31 -7.12 -10.86
C TYR A 77 22.51 -6.75 -11.75
N SER A 78 22.26 -6.07 -12.88
CA SER A 78 23.33 -5.59 -13.77
C SER A 78 24.20 -4.53 -13.09
N GLU A 79 23.60 -3.63 -12.32
CA GLU A 79 24.30 -2.57 -11.58
C GLU A 79 25.13 -3.14 -10.43
N ILE A 80 24.59 -4.11 -9.68
CA ILE A 80 25.34 -4.88 -8.67
C ILE A 80 26.55 -5.58 -9.30
N GLY A 81 26.38 -6.22 -10.46
CA GLY A 81 27.46 -6.90 -11.17
C GLY A 81 28.59 -5.95 -11.58
N LYS A 82 28.25 -4.79 -12.15
CA LYS A 82 29.22 -3.75 -12.53
C LYS A 82 29.98 -3.22 -11.31
N LEU A 83 29.28 -2.87 -10.25
CA LEU A 83 29.88 -2.37 -9.02
C LEU A 83 30.81 -3.40 -8.38
N LYS A 84 30.49 -4.69 -8.44
CA LYS A 84 31.37 -5.74 -7.92
C LYS A 84 32.68 -5.85 -8.69
N VAL A 85 32.62 -5.80 -10.02
CA VAL A 85 33.83 -5.82 -10.88
C VAL A 85 34.68 -4.58 -10.63
N GLU A 86 34.06 -3.41 -10.50
CA GLU A 86 34.77 -2.15 -10.23
C GLU A 86 35.43 -2.17 -8.84
N LEU A 87 34.74 -2.68 -7.82
CA LEU A 87 35.31 -2.87 -6.49
C LEU A 87 36.47 -3.86 -6.48
N ASP A 88 36.35 -5.00 -7.18
CA ASP A 88 37.42 -5.99 -7.28
C ASP A 88 38.64 -5.42 -8.04
N TRP A 89 38.40 -4.64 -9.10
CA TRP A 89 39.46 -3.95 -9.82
C TRP A 89 40.16 -2.90 -8.95
N LEU A 90 39.39 -2.09 -8.21
CA LEU A 90 39.93 -1.09 -7.29
C LEU A 90 40.73 -1.75 -6.17
N LYS A 91 40.22 -2.81 -5.53
CA LYS A 91 40.95 -3.58 -4.49
C LYS A 91 42.26 -4.17 -4.99
N LYS A 92 42.27 -4.67 -6.23
CA LYS A 92 43.48 -5.21 -6.88
C LYS A 92 44.51 -4.11 -7.16
N LYS A 93 44.06 -2.94 -7.61
CA LYS A 93 44.91 -1.77 -7.90
C LYS A 93 45.46 -1.10 -6.64
N SER A 94 44.67 -1.05 -5.57
CA SER A 94 45.04 -0.40 -4.31
C SER A 94 45.87 -1.28 -3.38
N GLY A 95 46.12 -2.55 -3.74
CA GLY A 95 46.92 -3.48 -2.92
C GLY A 95 46.22 -3.94 -1.64
N ILE A 96 44.93 -3.61 -1.46
CA ILE A 96 44.15 -3.91 -0.24
C ILE A 96 43.83 -5.41 -0.11
N SER A 97 44.11 -6.22 -1.13
CA SER A 97 43.83 -7.65 -1.16
C SER A 97 44.92 -8.55 -0.53
N GLN A 98 45.74 -8.02 0.39
CA GLN A 98 46.60 -8.82 1.24
C GLN A 98 46.33 -8.54 2.72
N SER A 99 45.39 -9.31 3.28
CA SER A 99 45.30 -9.73 4.69
C SER A 99 44.32 -10.88 4.77
#